data_AF-A0A6G7VBC6-F1
#
_entry.id   AF-A0A6G7VBC6-F1
#
_cell.length_a   1.000
_cell.length_b   1.000
_cell.length_c   1.000
_cell.angle_alpha   90.00
_cell.angle_beta   90.00
_cell.angle_gamma   90.00
#
_symmetry.space_group_name_H-M   'P 1'
#
loop_
_entity.id
_entity.type
_entity.pdbx_description
1 polymer ?
#
loop_
_entity_poly.entity_id
_entity_poly.type
_entity_poly.pdbx_seq_one_letter_code
_entity_poly.pdbx_strand_id
1 'polypeptide(L)'
;MNVQRTALIASFSALILSLVSIGLQLAQRATPGVPVDGGQVEAKGPVSASEAPSAMTAGTPKSSPSDPRLDEQARRIEALERQLAQVARAVHASGLDAAAPLLAGSPGSESLLTTLGEQYAARARFEENRQRLTERAAQMRQRDRKTYGEADYQHLTELSKKALPRRGAETEAERAEREAALNNLIANYPESWATSVTLAEQALDAAMNRNAKNAEMYYQSLLSLSPYEEIVTEQGIDAIPTLQTYLARQYLQEGRTEDAATLIEALSAQGDRLIIEPNEMGEPVTRSVSEIVADLRQRMGTQTQH
;
A
#
# COMPACT_ATOMS: atom_id res chain seq x y z
N MET A 1 -17.29 40.26 7.42
CA MET A 1 -15.95 39.74 7.81
C MET A 1 -15.82 38.34 7.21
N ASN A 2 -14.88 38.09 6.30
CA ASN A 2 -14.62 36.75 5.73
C ASN A 2 -13.29 36.75 4.96
N VAL A 3 -12.16 36.50 5.65
CA VAL A 3 -10.81 36.44 5.03
C VAL A 3 -9.95 35.34 5.69
N GLN A 4 -10.54 34.17 6.00
CA GLN A 4 -9.84 33.06 6.68
C GLN A 4 -10.14 31.67 6.07
N ARG A 5 -10.68 31.57 4.85
CA ARG A 5 -10.93 30.29 4.15
C ARG A 5 -9.94 29.96 3.03
N THR A 6 -8.83 30.69 2.94
CA THR A 6 -7.96 30.72 1.73
C THR A 6 -6.55 30.13 1.94
N ALA A 7 -6.31 29.36 3.01
CA ALA A 7 -4.95 29.02 3.46
C ALA A 7 -4.69 27.52 3.74
N LEU A 8 -5.61 26.60 3.42
CA LEU A 8 -5.54 25.19 3.88
C LEU A 8 -5.49 24.11 2.78
N ILE A 9 -5.21 24.48 1.52
CA ILE A 9 -5.05 23.52 0.40
C ILE A 9 -3.57 23.44 -0.08
N ALA A 10 -2.67 24.26 0.47
CA ALA A 10 -1.25 24.26 0.11
C ALA A 10 -0.41 23.13 0.76
N SER A 11 -0.99 22.30 1.65
CA SER A 11 -0.22 21.41 2.53
C SER A 11 0.10 20.01 1.97
N PHE A 12 -0.60 19.55 0.92
CA PHE A 12 -0.39 18.19 0.39
C PHE A 12 0.91 18.03 -0.42
N SER A 13 1.43 19.11 -1.01
CA SER A 13 2.64 19.07 -1.84
C SER A 13 3.93 18.86 -1.05
N ALA A 14 3.96 19.25 0.23
CA ALA A 14 5.19 19.30 1.03
C ALA A 14 5.58 17.94 1.64
N LEU A 15 4.62 17.08 1.96
CA LEU A 15 4.89 15.85 2.71
C LEU A 15 5.50 14.74 1.84
N ILE A 16 5.12 14.67 0.57
CA ILE A 16 5.60 13.65 -0.39
C ILE A 16 7.11 13.80 -0.68
N LEU A 17 7.65 15.02 -0.60
CA LEU A 17 9.08 15.29 -0.80
C LEU A 17 9.95 15.06 0.46
N SER A 18 9.34 14.84 1.64
CA SER A 18 10.07 14.72 2.91
C SER A 18 10.62 13.31 3.20
N LEU A 19 10.06 12.27 2.60
CA LEU A 19 10.41 10.87 2.92
C LEU A 19 11.54 10.26 2.07
N VAL A 20 11.93 10.90 0.97
CA VAL A 20 13.04 10.43 0.11
C VAL A 20 14.41 10.58 0.81
N SER A 21 14.55 11.56 1.70
CA SER A 21 15.82 11.91 2.36
C SER A 21 16.22 10.95 3.50
N ILE A 22 15.25 10.30 4.14
CA ILE A 22 15.49 9.42 5.31
C ILE A 22 15.91 8.01 4.87
N GLY A 23 15.34 7.48 3.78
CA GLY A 23 15.66 6.13 3.29
C GLY A 23 17.12 5.96 2.84
N LEU A 24 17.77 7.02 2.37
CA LEU A 24 19.10 6.93 1.76
C LEU A 24 20.26 6.85 2.79
N GLN A 25 20.05 7.31 4.03
CA GLN A 25 21.13 7.37 5.04
C GLN A 25 21.36 6.05 5.80
N LEU A 26 20.39 5.13 5.77
CA LEU A 26 20.51 3.79 6.39
C LEU A 26 21.17 2.75 5.47
N ALA A 27 21.14 2.96 4.15
CA ALA A 27 21.69 2.02 3.17
C ALA A 27 23.24 2.03 3.07
N GLN A 28 23.91 3.11 3.48
CA GLN A 28 25.37 3.29 3.30
C GLN A 28 26.23 2.80 4.48
N ARG A 29 25.69 2.01 5.42
CA ARG A 29 26.38 1.72 6.70
C ARG A 29 26.48 0.24 7.08
N ALA A 30 26.53 -0.68 6.11
CA ALA A 30 26.50 -2.13 6.37
C ALA A 30 27.38 -3.02 5.44
N THR A 31 28.53 -2.55 4.93
CA THR A 31 29.47 -3.42 4.18
C THR A 31 30.96 -3.14 4.41
N PRO A 32 31.63 -3.85 5.33
CA PRO A 32 32.95 -4.42 5.08
C PRO A 32 32.79 -5.78 4.36
N GLY A 33 33.67 -6.23 3.46
CA GLY A 33 34.99 -5.72 3.12
C GLY A 33 35.91 -6.93 2.85
N VAL A 34 35.72 -7.61 1.73
CA VAL A 34 36.51 -8.81 1.37
C VAL A 34 37.89 -8.36 0.86
N PRO A 35 39.01 -8.82 1.46
CA PRO A 35 40.34 -8.44 1.01
C PRO A 35 40.74 -9.19 -0.27
N VAL A 36 41.53 -8.51 -1.11
CA VAL A 36 42.19 -9.09 -2.29
C VAL A 36 43.61 -9.54 -1.90
N ASP A 37 44.10 -10.58 -2.58
CA ASP A 37 45.45 -11.14 -2.42
C ASP A 37 46.58 -10.15 -2.77
N GLY A 38 47.77 -10.35 -2.20
CA GLY A 38 48.95 -9.50 -2.43
C GLY A 38 49.91 -9.48 -1.24
N GLY A 39 50.77 -10.49 -1.11
CA GLY A 39 51.75 -10.59 0.00
C GLY A 39 53.18 -10.15 -0.37
N GLN A 40 53.79 -9.33 0.49
CA GLN A 40 55.24 -9.15 0.73
C GLN A 40 55.37 -8.26 1.99
N VAL A 41 56.38 -8.28 2.89
CA VAL A 41 57.50 -9.15 3.30
C VAL A 41 58.24 -8.35 4.43
N GLU A 42 59.15 -8.98 5.18
CA GLU A 42 60.12 -8.37 6.13
C GLU A 42 59.70 -7.79 7.52
N ALA A 43 59.81 -8.66 8.52
CA ALA A 43 60.85 -8.62 9.59
C ALA A 43 60.97 -7.42 10.58
N LYS A 44 60.67 -7.73 11.86
CA LYS A 44 61.69 -7.92 12.94
C LYS A 44 61.05 -8.47 14.24
N GLY A 45 61.78 -9.31 14.98
CA GLY A 45 61.45 -9.74 16.35
C GLY A 45 62.30 -8.98 17.40
N PRO A 46 62.70 -9.58 18.55
CA PRO A 46 62.43 -10.94 19.05
C PRO A 46 62.15 -11.03 20.60
N VAL A 47 62.36 -12.23 21.18
CA VAL A 47 62.75 -12.57 22.60
C VAL A 47 61.75 -13.40 23.45
N SER A 48 62.17 -14.64 23.74
CA SER A 48 61.98 -15.53 24.93
C SER A 48 60.62 -15.65 25.65
N ALA A 49 59.99 -16.83 25.80
CA ALA A 49 60.34 -17.99 26.68
C ALA A 49 60.08 -17.72 28.19
N SER A 50 59.60 -18.65 29.03
CA SER A 50 59.25 -20.09 28.91
C SER A 50 58.16 -20.45 29.98
N GLU A 51 57.73 -21.67 30.36
CA GLU A 51 58.15 -23.06 30.14
C GLU A 51 56.94 -24.07 30.27
N ALA A 52 57.16 -25.28 30.80
CA ALA A 52 56.18 -26.35 31.14
C ALA A 52 56.42 -26.79 32.63
N PRO A 53 55.81 -27.85 33.25
CA PRO A 53 55.03 -28.97 32.69
C PRO A 53 53.80 -29.53 33.48
N SER A 54 53.08 -30.44 32.82
CA SER A 54 52.39 -31.67 33.32
C SER A 54 51.58 -31.71 34.64
N ALA A 55 50.28 -32.00 34.52
CA ALA A 55 49.53 -32.81 35.50
C ALA A 55 48.42 -33.66 34.83
N MET A 56 48.18 -34.85 35.38
CA MET A 56 47.52 -36.02 34.80
C MET A 56 46.02 -35.89 34.44
N THR A 57 45.61 -36.75 33.50
CA THR A 57 44.23 -37.09 33.09
C THR A 57 43.32 -37.58 34.23
N ALA A 58 42.05 -37.15 34.21
CA ALA A 58 40.91 -37.91 34.72
C ALA A 58 39.70 -37.70 33.77
N GLY A 59 38.91 -38.74 33.51
CA GLY A 59 38.06 -38.81 32.32
C GLY A 59 36.79 -37.96 32.34
N THR A 60 36.60 -37.14 31.29
CA THR A 60 35.30 -36.57 30.92
C THR A 60 34.38 -37.68 30.38
N PRO A 61 33.12 -37.80 30.84
CA PRO A 61 32.16 -38.72 30.22
C PRO A 61 31.88 -38.27 28.77
N LYS A 62 31.75 -39.23 27.85
CA LYS A 62 31.35 -38.93 26.47
C LYS A 62 29.97 -38.27 26.47
N SER A 63 29.88 -37.06 25.91
CA SER A 63 28.59 -36.54 25.46
C SER A 63 28.03 -37.46 24.38
N SER A 64 26.75 -37.81 24.51
CA SER A 64 25.99 -38.34 23.37
C SER A 64 25.98 -37.31 22.24
N PRO A 65 25.89 -37.71 20.97
CA PRO A 65 25.68 -36.76 19.88
C PRO A 65 24.38 -36.00 20.14
N SER A 66 24.45 -34.68 20.30
CA SER A 66 23.27 -33.83 20.26
C SER A 66 22.65 -33.92 18.87
N ASP A 67 21.32 -34.00 18.79
CA ASP A 67 20.64 -33.85 17.51
C ASP A 67 20.86 -32.40 17.04
N PRO A 68 21.49 -32.17 15.87
CA PRO A 68 21.76 -30.81 15.40
C PRO A 68 20.50 -29.96 15.25
N ARG A 69 19.31 -30.58 15.14
CA ARG A 69 18.02 -29.87 15.14
C ARG A 69 17.66 -29.31 16.51
N LEU A 70 17.99 -30.01 17.60
CA LEU A 70 17.81 -29.53 18.97
C LEU A 70 18.81 -28.40 19.27
N ASP A 71 20.06 -28.52 18.83
CA ASP A 71 21.06 -27.47 18.97
C ASP A 71 20.69 -26.21 18.17
N GLU A 72 20.07 -26.34 16.99
CA GLU A 72 19.57 -25.20 16.24
C GLU A 72 18.30 -24.59 16.87
N GLN A 73 17.38 -25.41 17.37
CA GLN A 73 16.20 -24.93 18.13
C GLN A 73 16.62 -24.16 19.38
N ALA A 74 17.60 -24.67 20.15
CA ALA A 74 18.14 -23.97 21.31
C ALA A 74 18.72 -22.59 20.95
N ARG A 75 19.49 -22.50 19.85
CA ARG A 75 20.03 -21.21 19.36
C ARG A 75 18.93 -20.25 18.89
N ARG A 76 17.85 -20.76 18.28
CA ARG A 76 16.69 -19.94 17.88
C ARG A 76 15.93 -19.42 19.10
N ILE A 77 15.74 -20.24 20.14
CA ILE A 77 15.13 -19.83 21.42
C ILE A 77 16.01 -18.76 22.08
N GLU A 78 17.32 -19.00 22.23
CA GLU A 78 18.24 -18.04 22.86
C GLU A 78 18.32 -16.71 22.07
N ALA A 79 18.21 -16.74 20.74
CA ALA A 79 18.13 -15.54 19.92
C ALA A 79 16.82 -14.75 20.18
N LEU A 80 15.68 -15.44 20.28
CA LEU A 80 14.39 -14.83 20.62
C LEU A 80 14.36 -14.27 22.05
N GLU A 81 14.97 -14.97 23.02
CA GLU A 81 15.13 -14.50 24.40
C GLU A 81 16.01 -13.24 24.47
N ARG A 82 17.13 -13.19 23.73
CA ARG A 82 17.96 -11.98 23.62
C ARG A 82 17.21 -10.82 22.98
N GLN A 83 16.37 -11.08 21.96
CA GLN A 83 15.52 -10.06 21.33
C GLN A 83 14.44 -9.55 22.30
N LEU A 84 13.72 -10.44 22.98
CA LEU A 84 12.75 -10.09 24.04
C LEU A 84 13.43 -9.28 25.16
N ALA A 85 14.62 -9.68 25.60
CA ALA A 85 15.40 -8.95 26.60
C ALA A 85 15.95 -7.61 26.10
N GLN A 86 16.04 -7.37 24.79
CA GLN A 86 16.34 -6.05 24.22
C GLN A 86 15.07 -5.18 24.16
N VAL A 87 13.94 -5.74 23.71
CA VAL A 87 12.64 -5.04 23.68
C VAL A 87 12.21 -4.63 25.10
N ALA A 88 12.26 -5.53 26.07
CA ALA A 88 11.91 -5.23 27.47
C ALA A 88 12.79 -4.13 28.07
N ARG A 89 14.10 -4.11 27.76
CA ARG A 89 15.00 -3.02 28.18
C ARG A 89 14.71 -1.70 27.47
N ALA A 90 14.30 -1.73 26.20
CA ALA A 90 13.86 -0.53 25.49
C ALA A 90 12.57 0.05 26.11
N VAL A 91 11.59 -0.80 26.42
CA VAL A 91 10.31 -0.44 27.08
C VAL A 91 10.54 0.19 28.45
N HIS A 92 11.35 -0.44 29.32
CA HIS A 92 11.76 0.14 30.60
C HIS A 92 12.52 1.46 30.43
N ALA A 93 13.48 1.53 29.50
CA ALA A 93 14.30 2.72 29.27
C ALA A 93 13.51 3.91 28.68
N SER A 94 12.42 3.65 27.94
CA SER A 94 11.50 4.68 27.46
C SER A 94 10.42 5.07 28.49
N GLY A 95 10.42 4.45 29.69
CA GLY A 95 9.41 4.71 30.72
C GLY A 95 8.01 4.21 30.36
N LEU A 96 7.86 3.29 29.40
CA LEU A 96 6.55 2.84 28.92
C LEU A 96 5.75 2.12 30.02
N ASP A 97 6.42 1.47 30.97
CA ASP A 97 5.79 0.82 32.13
C ASP A 97 5.06 1.82 33.05
N ALA A 98 5.56 3.07 33.15
CA ALA A 98 4.87 4.13 33.89
C ALA A 98 3.64 4.66 33.13
N ALA A 99 3.63 4.52 31.80
CA ALA A 99 2.49 4.83 30.95
C ALA A 99 1.51 3.64 30.83
N ALA A 100 1.88 2.42 31.25
CA ALA A 100 1.07 1.22 31.08
C ALA A 100 -0.40 1.35 31.58
N PRO A 101 -0.72 2.03 32.71
CA PRO A 101 -2.10 2.24 33.13
C PRO A 101 -2.90 3.18 32.21
N LEU A 102 -2.24 4.14 31.57
CA LEU A 102 -2.85 5.04 30.57
C LEU A 102 -3.00 4.35 29.21
N LEU A 103 -2.08 3.45 28.89
CA LEU A 103 -2.01 2.70 27.65
C LEU A 103 -2.97 1.50 27.61
N ALA A 104 -3.25 0.89 28.76
CA ALA A 104 -4.22 -0.21 28.93
C ALA A 104 -5.70 0.26 28.94
N GLY A 105 -5.94 1.56 29.12
CA GLY A 105 -7.29 2.14 29.18
C GLY A 105 -8.03 1.90 30.51
N SER A 106 -9.14 2.62 30.68
CA SER A 106 -10.09 2.34 31.76
C SER A 106 -10.94 1.10 31.43
N PRO A 107 -11.48 0.38 32.44
CA PRO A 107 -12.43 -0.69 32.20
C PRO A 107 -13.66 -0.19 31.41
N GLY A 108 -13.85 -0.69 30.19
CA GLY A 108 -14.92 -0.27 29.28
C GLY A 108 -14.54 0.79 28.23
N SER A 109 -13.30 1.27 28.22
CA SER A 109 -12.71 2.00 27.08
C SER A 109 -11.71 1.13 26.34
N GLU A 110 -11.63 1.27 25.02
CA GLU A 110 -10.59 0.65 24.22
C GLU A 110 -9.19 1.13 24.64
N SER A 111 -8.20 0.23 24.65
CA SER A 111 -6.85 0.59 25.09
C SER A 111 -6.08 1.30 23.98
N LEU A 112 -5.26 2.30 24.31
CA LEU A 112 -4.43 2.98 23.32
C LEU A 112 -3.47 2.02 22.60
N LEU A 113 -3.06 0.92 23.26
CA LEU A 113 -2.28 -0.14 22.64
C LEU A 113 -3.10 -0.97 21.64
N THR A 114 -4.40 -1.17 21.90
CA THR A 114 -5.34 -1.80 20.95
C THR A 114 -5.46 -0.92 19.71
N THR A 115 -5.87 0.34 19.88
CA THR A 115 -6.10 1.27 18.75
C THR A 115 -4.81 1.51 17.94
N LEU A 116 -3.65 1.63 18.59
CA LEU A 116 -2.36 1.71 17.89
C LEU A 116 -2.00 0.40 17.16
N GLY A 117 -2.19 -0.75 17.81
CA GLY A 117 -1.94 -2.06 17.22
C GLY A 117 -2.79 -2.31 15.97
N GLU A 118 -4.06 -1.90 16.01
CA GLU A 118 -4.99 -1.98 14.88
C GLU A 118 -4.62 -1.00 13.76
N GLN A 119 -4.22 0.24 14.07
CA GLN A 119 -3.68 1.17 13.07
C GLN A 119 -2.43 0.62 12.38
N TYR A 120 -1.49 0.02 13.12
CA TYR A 120 -0.32 -0.64 12.55
C TYR A 120 -0.70 -1.86 11.68
N ALA A 121 -1.66 -2.68 12.13
CA ALA A 121 -2.13 -3.84 11.37
C ALA A 121 -2.86 -3.45 10.08
N ALA A 122 -3.74 -2.43 10.13
CA ALA A 122 -4.42 -1.87 8.96
C ALA A 122 -3.41 -1.30 7.96
N ARG A 123 -2.41 -0.55 8.45
CA ARG A 123 -1.33 -0.01 7.62
C ARG A 123 -0.48 -1.09 6.97
N ALA A 124 -0.14 -2.17 7.68
CA ALA A 124 0.62 -3.28 7.12
C ALA A 124 -0.15 -3.97 5.97
N ARG A 125 -1.44 -4.28 6.17
CA ARG A 125 -2.33 -4.83 5.13
C ARG A 125 -2.46 -3.89 3.93
N PHE A 126 -2.52 -2.59 4.17
CA PHE A 126 -2.56 -1.59 3.11
C PHE A 126 -1.26 -1.56 2.29
N GLU A 127 -0.09 -1.54 2.95
CA GLU A 127 1.20 -1.52 2.27
C GLU A 127 1.46 -2.82 1.49
N GLU A 128 0.98 -3.97 1.97
CA GLU A 128 0.98 -5.26 1.28
C GLU A 128 0.04 -5.27 0.05
N ASN A 129 -1.23 -4.88 0.21
CA ASN A 129 -2.18 -4.82 -0.90
C ASN A 129 -1.72 -3.83 -1.99
N ARG A 130 -1.12 -2.69 -1.61
CA ARG A 130 -0.56 -1.73 -2.56
C ARG A 130 0.62 -2.32 -3.34
N GLN A 131 1.47 -3.16 -2.72
CA GLN A 131 2.52 -3.90 -3.43
C GLN A 131 1.90 -4.88 -4.45
N ARG A 132 0.95 -5.71 -4.01
CA ARG A 132 0.20 -6.65 -4.88
C ARG A 132 -0.43 -5.94 -6.09
N LEU A 133 -1.12 -4.82 -5.86
CA LEU A 133 -1.72 -4.00 -6.93
C LEU A 133 -0.66 -3.41 -7.87
N THR A 134 0.48 -2.94 -7.35
CA THR A 134 1.59 -2.40 -8.16
C THR A 134 2.21 -3.48 -9.05
N GLU A 135 2.42 -4.69 -8.52
CA GLU A 135 2.91 -5.84 -9.30
C GLU A 135 1.89 -6.26 -10.36
N ARG A 136 0.59 -6.26 -10.03
CA ARG A 136 -0.49 -6.55 -10.97
C ARG A 136 -0.50 -5.56 -12.14
N ALA A 137 -0.39 -4.26 -11.84
CA ALA A 137 -0.29 -3.21 -12.85
C ALA A 137 0.92 -3.41 -13.79
N ALA A 138 2.07 -3.79 -13.23
CA ALA A 138 3.26 -4.11 -14.02
C ALA A 138 3.08 -5.36 -14.90
N GLN A 139 2.40 -6.41 -14.40
CA GLN A 139 2.04 -7.59 -15.18
C GLN A 139 1.11 -7.25 -16.35
N MET A 140 0.11 -6.38 -16.14
CA MET A 140 -0.83 -6.01 -17.20
C MET A 140 -0.18 -5.10 -18.25
N ARG A 141 0.66 -4.13 -17.86
CA ARG A 141 1.50 -3.38 -18.82
C ARG A 141 2.44 -4.28 -19.62
N GLN A 142 2.98 -5.34 -19.00
CA GLN A 142 3.75 -6.35 -19.73
C GLN A 142 2.87 -7.21 -20.67
N ARG A 143 1.58 -7.39 -20.38
CA ARG A 143 0.61 -8.03 -21.28
C ARG A 143 0.36 -7.14 -22.50
N ASP A 144 -0.03 -5.88 -22.32
CA ASP A 144 -0.24 -4.93 -23.42
C ASP A 144 0.99 -4.87 -24.34
N ARG A 145 2.20 -4.76 -23.77
CA ARG A 145 3.46 -4.77 -24.55
C ARG A 145 3.71 -6.06 -25.34
N LYS A 146 3.20 -7.20 -24.88
CA LYS A 146 3.28 -8.49 -25.59
C LYS A 146 2.18 -8.63 -26.65
N THR A 147 1.00 -8.08 -26.41
CA THR A 147 -0.15 -8.11 -27.34
C THR A 147 0.07 -7.22 -28.55
N TYR A 148 0.48 -5.96 -28.32
CA TYR A 148 0.60 -4.94 -29.37
C TYR A 148 2.03 -4.80 -29.92
N GLY A 149 3.03 -5.34 -29.23
CA GLY A 149 4.44 -5.15 -29.61
C GLY A 149 4.95 -3.73 -29.30
N GLU A 150 6.23 -3.48 -29.59
CA GLU A 150 6.94 -2.31 -29.03
C GLU A 150 6.42 -0.95 -29.52
N ALA A 151 6.22 -0.79 -30.83
CA ALA A 151 5.84 0.50 -31.42
C ALA A 151 4.42 0.92 -31.01
N ASP A 152 3.46 0.00 -31.15
CA ASP A 152 2.06 0.27 -30.80
C ASP A 152 1.89 0.39 -29.28
N TYR A 153 2.66 -0.34 -28.46
CA TYR A 153 2.67 -0.14 -27.01
C TYR A 153 3.24 1.24 -26.60
N GLN A 154 4.24 1.75 -27.32
CA GLN A 154 4.74 3.12 -27.09
C GLN A 154 3.65 4.14 -27.46
N HIS A 155 2.99 3.99 -28.61
CA HIS A 155 1.89 4.88 -29.02
C HIS A 155 0.69 4.83 -28.06
N LEU A 156 0.27 3.63 -27.65
CA LEU A 156 -0.73 3.37 -26.60
C LEU A 156 -0.38 4.10 -25.29
N THR A 157 0.88 4.01 -24.87
CA THR A 157 1.39 4.68 -23.66
C THR A 157 1.36 6.21 -23.79
N GLU A 158 1.64 6.76 -24.97
CA GLU A 158 1.53 8.21 -25.22
C GLU A 158 0.07 8.69 -25.24
N LEU A 159 -0.82 7.96 -25.92
CA LEU A 159 -2.25 8.24 -25.95
C LEU A 159 -2.86 8.20 -24.55
N SER A 160 -2.57 7.16 -23.76
CA SER A 160 -3.01 7.04 -22.36
C SER A 160 -2.56 8.23 -21.53
N LYS A 161 -1.27 8.60 -21.57
CA LYS A 161 -0.75 9.78 -20.86
C LYS A 161 -1.41 11.09 -21.29
N LYS A 162 -1.76 11.25 -22.57
CA LYS A 162 -2.49 12.42 -23.06
C LYS A 162 -3.95 12.45 -22.62
N ALA A 163 -4.56 11.27 -22.44
CA ALA A 163 -5.96 11.08 -22.10
C ALA A 163 -6.25 11.07 -20.58
N LEU A 164 -5.23 11.02 -19.72
CA LEU A 164 -5.39 11.16 -18.26
C LEU A 164 -5.88 12.56 -17.84
N PRO A 165 -6.65 12.69 -16.74
CA PRO A 165 -7.04 13.98 -16.17
C PRO A 165 -5.83 14.84 -15.77
N ARG A 166 -5.87 16.15 -16.08
CA ARG A 166 -4.82 17.12 -15.72
C ARG A 166 -5.18 17.81 -14.39
N ARG A 167 -4.23 17.90 -13.46
CA ARG A 167 -4.43 18.61 -12.18
C ARG A 167 -4.40 20.12 -12.39
N GLY A 168 -5.56 20.77 -12.34
CA GLY A 168 -5.71 22.24 -12.35
C GLY A 168 -6.83 22.73 -13.25
N ALA A 169 -6.81 24.03 -13.57
CA ALA A 169 -7.70 24.61 -14.56
C ALA A 169 -7.19 24.31 -15.97
N GLU A 170 -7.85 23.38 -16.65
CA GLU A 170 -7.57 22.95 -18.03
C GLU A 170 -8.29 23.85 -19.05
N THR A 171 -7.60 24.22 -20.14
CA THR A 171 -8.21 24.96 -21.25
C THR A 171 -9.07 24.07 -22.16
N GLU A 172 -10.02 24.67 -22.89
CA GLU A 172 -10.90 23.95 -23.82
C GLU A 172 -10.13 23.18 -24.91
N ALA A 173 -8.99 23.71 -25.37
CA ALA A 173 -8.13 23.05 -26.35
C ALA A 173 -7.40 21.82 -25.76
N GLU A 174 -6.93 21.89 -24.52
CA GLU A 174 -6.30 20.74 -23.84
C GLU A 174 -7.33 19.65 -23.52
N ARG A 175 -8.55 20.05 -23.15
CA ARG A 175 -9.67 19.14 -22.97
C ARG A 175 -10.00 18.37 -24.23
N ALA A 176 -10.09 19.09 -25.36
CA ALA A 176 -10.31 18.49 -26.67
C ALA A 176 -9.16 17.55 -27.09
N GLU A 177 -7.89 17.88 -26.77
CA GLU A 177 -6.77 16.95 -26.98
C GLU A 177 -6.92 15.67 -26.15
N ARG A 178 -7.25 15.80 -24.86
CA ARG A 178 -7.43 14.68 -23.94
C ARG A 178 -8.59 13.77 -24.36
N GLU A 179 -9.72 14.35 -24.74
CA GLU A 179 -10.91 13.63 -25.22
C GLU A 179 -10.65 12.97 -26.58
N ALA A 180 -9.93 13.62 -27.49
CA ALA A 180 -9.50 13.00 -28.75
C ALA A 180 -8.53 11.83 -28.52
N ALA A 181 -7.61 11.93 -27.56
CA ALA A 181 -6.72 10.84 -27.17
C ALA A 181 -7.50 9.67 -26.54
N LEU A 182 -8.47 9.93 -25.67
CA LEU A 182 -9.34 8.91 -25.08
C LEU A 182 -10.18 8.19 -26.16
N ASN A 183 -10.77 8.94 -27.09
CA ASN A 183 -11.53 8.36 -28.19
C ASN A 183 -10.64 7.49 -29.12
N ASN A 184 -9.37 7.86 -29.31
CA ASN A 184 -8.40 7.06 -30.06
C ASN A 184 -8.07 5.73 -29.34
N LEU A 185 -7.85 5.78 -28.02
CA LEU A 185 -7.67 4.58 -27.18
C LEU A 185 -8.85 3.62 -27.27
N ILE A 186 -10.08 4.14 -27.14
CA ILE A 186 -11.31 3.35 -27.21
C ILE A 186 -11.52 2.75 -28.61
N ALA A 187 -11.22 3.49 -29.68
CA ALA A 187 -11.42 3.04 -31.05
C ALA A 187 -10.39 1.99 -31.51
N ASN A 188 -9.11 2.16 -31.14
CA ASN A 188 -8.01 1.35 -31.67
C ASN A 188 -7.46 0.30 -30.69
N TYR A 189 -7.65 0.51 -29.38
CA TYR A 189 -7.10 -0.35 -28.32
C TYR A 189 -8.11 -0.63 -27.18
N PRO A 190 -9.39 -0.97 -27.46
CA PRO A 190 -10.45 -1.06 -26.44
C PRO A 190 -10.12 -2.04 -25.31
N GLU A 191 -9.63 -3.24 -25.64
CA GLU A 191 -9.32 -4.32 -24.68
C GLU A 191 -7.98 -4.12 -23.94
N SER A 192 -7.25 -3.04 -24.21
CA SER A 192 -5.95 -2.80 -23.55
C SER A 192 -6.14 -2.41 -22.08
N TRP A 193 -5.19 -2.80 -21.25
CA TRP A 193 -5.17 -2.37 -19.86
C TRP A 193 -4.99 -0.85 -19.75
N ALA A 194 -4.18 -0.24 -20.64
CA ALA A 194 -4.01 1.21 -20.70
C ALA A 194 -5.33 1.98 -20.98
N THR A 195 -6.16 1.54 -21.93
CA THR A 195 -7.50 2.14 -22.15
C THR A 195 -8.38 2.00 -20.91
N SER A 196 -8.36 0.82 -20.29
CA SER A 196 -9.13 0.50 -19.08
C SER A 196 -8.74 1.40 -17.89
N VAL A 197 -7.44 1.58 -17.64
CA VAL A 197 -6.95 2.51 -16.59
C VAL A 197 -7.28 3.96 -16.92
N THR A 198 -7.21 4.37 -18.19
CA THR A 198 -7.52 5.74 -18.58
C THR A 198 -9.00 6.07 -18.33
N LEU A 199 -9.92 5.16 -18.66
CA LEU A 199 -11.35 5.28 -18.33
C LEU A 199 -11.59 5.30 -16.81
N ALA A 200 -10.87 4.47 -16.05
CA ALA A 200 -10.97 4.44 -14.60
C ALA A 200 -10.51 5.75 -13.92
N GLU A 201 -9.38 6.33 -14.34
CA GLU A 201 -8.89 7.62 -13.82
C GLU A 201 -9.84 8.78 -14.21
N GLN A 202 -10.43 8.76 -15.41
CA GLN A 202 -11.48 9.70 -15.81
C GLN A 202 -12.76 9.60 -14.95
N ALA A 203 -13.20 8.37 -14.63
CA ALA A 203 -14.33 8.15 -13.73
C ALA A 203 -14.04 8.62 -12.30
N LEU A 204 -12.80 8.39 -11.81
CA LEU A 204 -12.38 8.79 -10.46
C LEU A 204 -12.20 10.31 -10.32
N ASP A 205 -11.64 11.00 -11.32
CA ASP A 205 -11.59 12.47 -11.34
C ASP A 205 -13.01 13.07 -11.36
N ALA A 206 -13.92 12.52 -12.18
CA ALA A 206 -15.31 12.94 -12.19
C ALA A 206 -15.98 12.74 -10.82
N ALA A 207 -15.72 11.62 -10.13
CA ALA A 207 -16.22 11.35 -8.78
C ALA A 207 -15.65 12.33 -7.73
N MET A 208 -14.34 12.61 -7.77
CA MET A 208 -13.68 13.60 -6.89
C MET A 208 -14.24 15.00 -7.11
N ASN A 209 -14.51 15.37 -8.37
CA ASN A 209 -15.14 16.62 -8.76
C ASN A 209 -16.68 16.62 -8.57
N ARG A 210 -17.24 15.61 -7.91
CA ARG A 210 -18.68 15.41 -7.59
C ARG A 210 -19.59 15.38 -8.82
N ASN A 211 -19.06 15.09 -9.99
CA ASN A 211 -19.79 14.93 -11.24
C ASN A 211 -20.24 13.48 -11.42
N ALA A 212 -21.24 13.09 -10.62
CA ALA A 212 -21.85 11.77 -10.61
C ALA A 212 -22.16 11.22 -12.01
N LYS A 213 -22.77 12.05 -12.88
CA LYS A 213 -23.16 11.67 -14.24
C LYS A 213 -21.97 11.28 -15.11
N ASN A 214 -20.85 12.01 -15.04
CA ASN A 214 -19.66 11.66 -15.81
C ASN A 214 -18.94 10.44 -15.20
N ALA A 215 -18.93 10.30 -13.88
CA ALA A 215 -18.39 9.11 -13.21
C ALA A 215 -19.17 7.85 -13.61
N GLU A 216 -20.50 7.91 -13.62
CA GLU A 216 -21.39 6.84 -14.10
C GLU A 216 -21.13 6.51 -15.58
N MET A 217 -21.07 7.53 -16.45
CA MET A 217 -20.81 7.35 -17.89
C MET A 217 -19.47 6.65 -18.18
N TYR A 218 -18.38 7.09 -17.52
CA TYR A 218 -17.07 6.48 -17.68
C TYR A 218 -16.98 5.10 -17.03
N TYR A 219 -17.64 4.87 -15.90
CA TYR A 219 -17.73 3.55 -15.26
C TYR A 219 -18.52 2.53 -16.11
N GLN A 220 -19.63 2.92 -16.75
CA GLN A 220 -20.36 2.05 -17.68
C GLN A 220 -19.53 1.75 -18.94
N SER A 221 -18.78 2.75 -19.44
CA SER A 221 -17.83 2.57 -20.54
C SER A 221 -16.69 1.60 -20.17
N LEU A 222 -16.19 1.70 -18.94
CA LEU A 222 -15.19 0.81 -18.36
C LEU A 222 -15.68 -0.63 -18.31
N LEU A 223 -16.89 -0.89 -17.76
CA LEU A 223 -17.48 -2.23 -17.72
C LEU A 223 -17.76 -2.83 -19.11
N SER A 224 -18.07 -2.00 -20.10
CA SER A 224 -18.41 -2.44 -21.46
C SER A 224 -17.17 -2.82 -22.29
N LEU A 225 -16.01 -2.22 -21.99
CA LEU A 225 -14.78 -2.36 -22.79
C LEU A 225 -13.68 -3.17 -22.08
N SER A 226 -13.64 -3.18 -20.75
CA SER A 226 -12.58 -3.83 -19.98
C SER A 226 -12.85 -5.32 -19.76
N PRO A 227 -11.96 -6.23 -20.20
CA PRO A 227 -11.95 -7.63 -19.76
C PRO A 227 -11.31 -7.83 -18.37
N TYR A 228 -11.02 -6.75 -17.61
CA TYR A 228 -10.27 -6.78 -16.35
C TYR A 228 -11.17 -6.51 -15.13
N GLU A 229 -11.22 -7.47 -14.21
CA GLU A 229 -11.94 -7.39 -12.91
C GLU A 229 -11.19 -6.61 -11.81
N GLU A 230 -9.96 -6.16 -12.07
CA GLU A 230 -9.11 -5.42 -11.15
C GLU A 230 -8.28 -4.41 -11.97
N ILE A 231 -8.48 -3.12 -11.70
CA ILE A 231 -7.97 -2.03 -12.54
C ILE A 231 -7.26 -1.02 -11.64
N VAL A 232 -5.94 -1.09 -11.66
CA VAL A 232 -5.08 -0.33 -10.76
C VAL A 232 -4.70 0.99 -11.41
N THR A 233 -5.05 2.11 -10.77
CA THR A 233 -4.64 3.46 -11.19
C THR A 233 -3.12 3.64 -11.11
N GLU A 234 -2.58 4.67 -11.75
CA GLU A 234 -1.16 5.06 -11.56
C GLU A 234 -0.90 5.53 -10.10
N GLN A 235 -1.97 5.77 -9.34
CA GLN A 235 -1.96 6.11 -7.91
C GLN A 235 -1.96 4.87 -7.00
N GLY A 236 -2.08 3.65 -7.55
CA GLY A 236 -2.06 2.38 -6.80
C GLY A 236 -3.39 2.01 -6.13
N ILE A 237 -4.51 2.52 -6.64
CA ILE A 237 -5.87 2.28 -6.13
C ILE A 237 -6.59 1.31 -7.08
N ASP A 238 -7.31 0.31 -6.56
CA ASP A 238 -8.23 -0.49 -7.37
C ASP A 238 -9.51 0.30 -7.64
N ALA A 239 -9.70 0.68 -8.90
CA ALA A 239 -10.71 1.67 -9.28
C ALA A 239 -12.13 1.12 -9.24
N ILE A 240 -12.34 -0.15 -9.60
CA ILE A 240 -13.68 -0.76 -9.69
C ILE A 240 -14.44 -0.69 -8.35
N PRO A 241 -13.95 -1.25 -7.23
CA PRO A 241 -14.66 -1.19 -5.94
C PRO A 241 -14.77 0.26 -5.41
N THR A 242 -13.79 1.11 -5.69
CA THR A 242 -13.80 2.53 -5.31
C THR A 242 -14.93 3.29 -6.04
N LEU A 243 -15.08 3.11 -7.35
CA LEU A 243 -16.12 3.72 -8.17
C LEU A 243 -17.51 3.19 -7.83
N GLN A 244 -17.65 1.88 -7.63
CA GLN A 244 -18.91 1.27 -7.19
C GLN A 244 -19.37 1.81 -5.85
N THR A 245 -18.45 2.01 -4.90
CA THR A 245 -18.77 2.58 -3.58
C THR A 245 -19.22 4.03 -3.69
N TYR A 246 -18.55 4.85 -4.50
CA TYR A 246 -18.97 6.22 -4.77
C TYR A 246 -20.35 6.28 -5.42
N LEU A 247 -20.58 5.52 -6.50
CA LEU A 247 -21.83 5.51 -7.24
C LEU A 247 -22.99 4.93 -6.40
N ALA A 248 -22.78 3.87 -5.62
CA ALA A 248 -23.80 3.34 -4.72
C ALA A 248 -24.25 4.38 -3.68
N ARG A 249 -23.31 5.14 -3.07
CA ARG A 249 -23.66 6.24 -2.15
C ARG A 249 -24.42 7.36 -2.84
N GLN A 250 -24.08 7.66 -4.09
CA GLN A 250 -24.74 8.70 -4.87
C GLN A 250 -26.16 8.28 -5.28
N TYR A 251 -26.34 7.06 -5.77
CA TYR A 251 -27.63 6.48 -6.13
C TYR A 251 -28.58 6.42 -4.92
N LEU A 252 -28.09 6.05 -3.73
CA LEU A 252 -28.86 6.13 -2.49
C LEU A 252 -29.28 7.59 -2.19
N GLN A 253 -28.40 8.58 -2.32
CA GLN A 253 -28.76 10.01 -2.16
C GLN A 253 -29.79 10.50 -3.19
N GLU A 254 -29.79 9.93 -4.40
CA GLU A 254 -30.73 10.23 -5.49
C GLU A 254 -32.05 9.42 -5.42
N GLY A 255 -32.17 8.47 -4.48
CA GLY A 255 -33.33 7.57 -4.37
C GLY A 255 -33.34 6.42 -5.40
N ARG A 256 -32.25 6.24 -6.17
CA ARG A 256 -32.05 5.16 -7.16
C ARG A 256 -31.67 3.84 -6.46
N THR A 257 -32.56 3.33 -5.61
CA THR A 257 -32.27 2.18 -4.73
C THR A 257 -31.99 0.87 -5.48
N GLU A 258 -32.61 0.62 -6.64
CA GLU A 258 -32.36 -0.57 -7.46
C GLU A 258 -30.95 -0.55 -8.09
N ASP A 259 -30.52 0.60 -8.61
CA ASP A 259 -29.16 0.79 -9.12
C ASP A 259 -28.13 0.65 -7.99
N ALA A 260 -28.43 1.21 -6.80
CA ALA A 260 -27.57 1.08 -5.62
C ALA A 260 -27.44 -0.38 -5.17
N ALA A 261 -28.54 -1.12 -5.08
CA ALA A 261 -28.54 -2.54 -4.74
C ALA A 261 -27.69 -3.35 -5.73
N THR A 262 -27.79 -3.06 -7.03
CA THR A 262 -26.99 -3.72 -8.08
C THR A 262 -25.49 -3.52 -7.87
N LEU A 263 -25.06 -2.29 -7.53
CA LEU A 263 -23.65 -2.02 -7.20
C LEU A 263 -23.20 -2.63 -5.87
N ILE A 264 -24.08 -2.70 -4.87
CA ILE A 264 -23.81 -3.31 -3.56
C ILE A 264 -23.58 -4.83 -3.69
N GLU A 265 -24.36 -5.53 -4.52
CA GLU A 265 -24.12 -6.96 -4.79
C GLU A 265 -22.86 -7.18 -5.64
N ALA A 266 -22.58 -6.30 -6.62
CA ALA A 266 -21.34 -6.35 -7.40
C ALA A 266 -20.08 -6.12 -6.52
N LEU A 267 -20.17 -5.24 -5.51
CA LEU A 267 -19.15 -5.10 -4.46
C LEU A 267 -19.05 -6.37 -3.60
N SER A 268 -20.19 -6.89 -3.13
CA SER A 268 -20.24 -8.07 -2.26
C SER A 268 -19.62 -9.33 -2.89
N ALA A 269 -19.49 -9.39 -4.21
CA ALA A 269 -18.84 -10.47 -4.94
C ALA A 269 -17.30 -10.38 -5.01
N GLN A 270 -16.69 -9.22 -4.69
CA GLN A 270 -15.24 -8.99 -4.89
C GLN A 270 -14.34 -9.44 -3.73
N GLY A 271 -14.93 -9.89 -2.62
CA GLY A 271 -14.20 -10.34 -1.42
C GLY A 271 -13.57 -9.19 -0.62
N ASP A 272 -12.63 -9.51 0.28
CA ASP A 272 -11.95 -8.53 1.15
C ASP A 272 -10.88 -7.69 0.41
N ARG A 273 -11.25 -7.08 -0.72
CA ARG A 273 -10.48 -5.98 -1.29
C ARG A 273 -10.52 -4.77 -0.34
N LEU A 274 -9.47 -3.96 -0.38
CA LEU A 274 -9.32 -2.76 0.43
C LEU A 274 -9.55 -1.52 -0.43
N ILE A 275 -10.48 -0.67 0.00
CA ILE A 275 -10.77 0.64 -0.60
C ILE A 275 -10.09 1.72 0.26
N ILE A 276 -9.52 2.73 -0.39
CA ILE A 276 -9.03 3.95 0.28
C ILE A 276 -10.14 5.01 0.21
N GLU A 277 -10.59 5.52 1.35
CA GLU A 277 -11.55 6.62 1.43
C GLU A 277 -11.03 7.73 2.34
N PRO A 278 -11.29 9.02 2.05
CA PRO A 278 -11.08 10.06 3.03
C PRO A 278 -12.07 9.88 4.19
N ASN A 279 -11.57 9.90 5.43
CA ASN A 279 -12.40 9.95 6.64
C ASN A 279 -13.05 11.35 6.81
N GLU A 280 -13.81 11.53 7.89
CA GLU A 280 -14.47 12.81 8.20
C GLU A 280 -13.51 14.00 8.37
N MET A 281 -12.24 13.72 8.67
CA MET A 281 -11.15 14.70 8.79
C MET A 281 -10.37 14.92 7.47
N GLY A 282 -10.69 14.16 6.42
CA GLY A 282 -10.01 14.20 5.11
C GLY A 282 -8.73 13.36 5.02
N GLU A 283 -8.42 12.54 6.02
CA GLU A 283 -7.26 11.65 6.01
C GLU A 283 -7.60 10.33 5.30
N PRO A 284 -6.67 9.72 4.55
CA PRO A 284 -6.93 8.45 3.87
C PRO A 284 -7.01 7.29 4.86
N VAL A 285 -8.22 6.76 5.05
CA VAL A 285 -8.49 5.53 5.81
C VAL A 285 -8.71 4.38 4.84
N THR A 286 -8.18 3.21 5.20
CA THR A 286 -8.39 1.97 4.45
C THR A 286 -9.54 1.19 5.09
N ARG A 287 -10.56 0.84 4.30
CA ARG A 287 -11.70 0.02 4.72
C ARG A 287 -11.80 -1.24 3.86
N SER A 288 -12.33 -2.33 4.41
CA SER A 288 -12.70 -3.50 3.61
C SER A 288 -13.97 -3.23 2.79
N VAL A 289 -14.08 -3.90 1.64
CA VAL A 289 -15.34 -3.95 0.87
C VAL A 289 -16.49 -4.52 1.72
N SER A 290 -16.20 -5.48 2.61
CA SER A 290 -17.20 -6.10 3.50
C SER A 290 -17.79 -5.12 4.53
N GLU A 291 -16.98 -4.26 5.15
CA GLU A 291 -17.48 -3.13 5.98
C GLU A 291 -18.33 -2.14 5.17
N ILE A 292 -17.89 -1.80 3.96
CA ILE A 292 -18.55 -0.81 3.11
C ILE A 292 -19.90 -1.34 2.61
N VAL A 293 -19.98 -2.61 2.23
CA VAL A 293 -21.23 -3.28 1.85
C VAL A 293 -22.22 -3.32 3.04
N ALA A 294 -21.75 -3.52 4.27
CA ALA A 294 -22.60 -3.47 5.46
C ALA A 294 -23.18 -2.06 5.71
N ASP A 295 -22.32 -1.03 5.67
CA ASP A 295 -22.66 0.39 5.77
C ASP A 295 -23.69 0.83 4.70
N LEU A 296 -23.48 0.40 3.44
CA LEU A 296 -24.41 0.68 2.33
C LEU A 296 -25.75 -0.04 2.48
N ARG A 297 -25.76 -1.33 2.84
CA ARG A 297 -27.00 -2.10 3.09
C ARG A 297 -27.81 -1.50 4.25
N GLN A 298 -27.15 -1.03 5.32
CA GLN A 298 -27.81 -0.35 6.43
C GLN A 298 -28.49 0.95 5.98
N ARG A 299 -27.78 1.80 5.22
CA ARG A 299 -28.34 3.07 4.69
C ARG A 299 -29.57 2.82 3.80
N MET A 300 -29.47 1.87 2.87
CA MET A 300 -30.57 1.47 1.99
C MET A 300 -31.80 1.01 2.80
N GLY A 301 -31.58 0.19 3.85
CA GLY A 301 -32.65 -0.22 4.75
C GLY A 301 -33.33 0.93 5.49
N THR A 302 -32.58 1.97 5.90
CA THR A 302 -33.18 3.17 6.52
C THR A 302 -33.95 4.05 5.53
N GLN A 303 -33.54 4.10 4.26
CA GLN A 303 -34.25 4.88 3.24
C GLN A 303 -35.56 4.24 2.77
N THR A 304 -35.74 2.93 2.98
CA THR A 304 -36.97 2.21 2.59
C THR A 304 -38.08 2.32 3.65
N GLN A 305 -37.93 3.22 4.65
CA GLN A 305 -38.88 3.43 5.76
C GLN A 305 -39.47 4.85 5.80
N HIS A 306 -39.29 5.64 4.75
CA HIS A 306 -39.76 7.03 4.60
C HIS A 306 -40.44 7.23 3.24
#